data_AF-A0A195BEE3-F1
#
_entry.id   AF-A0A195BEE3-F1
#
_cell.length_a   1.000
_cell.length_b   1.000
_cell.length_c   1.000
_cell.angle_alpha   90.00
_cell.angle_beta   90.00
_cell.angle_gamma   90.00
#
_symmetry.space_group_name_H-M   'P 1'
#
loop_
_entity.id
_entity.type
_entity.pdbx_description
1 polymer ?
#
loop_
_entity_poly.entity_id
_entity_poly.type
_entity_poly.pdbx_seq_one_letter_code
_entity_poly.pdbx_strand_id
1 'polypeptide(L)'
;MGNSGAPDHSCVSSRAGCQHIESGSPGTPYAKTAGRPAGTSGTRVLGFVRSYSPKMVPSIERRYVQGYEKFLEITNLGSPEQPNYVLFTGTKLPDTGKSWCSDCVEAEPFIETGFADAPQGTILLTVEVGNRAFWKDPNCPFRTNRCTRLKVLPTLVKWRTEKRLEGDQLLNSDLIEMLLSDVDAD
;
A
#
# COMPACT_ATOMS: atom_id res chain seq x y z
N MET A 1 -14.45 34.68 -23.38
CA MET A 1 -13.77 33.49 -23.93
C MET A 1 -13.52 32.52 -22.79
N GLY A 2 -14.31 31.43 -22.73
CA GLY A 2 -14.12 30.38 -21.74
C GLY A 2 -12.96 29.48 -22.16
N ASN A 3 -11.98 29.30 -21.30
CA ASN A 3 -10.92 28.32 -21.51
C ASN A 3 -11.18 27.15 -20.56
N SER A 4 -11.76 26.09 -21.11
CA SER A 4 -11.90 24.79 -20.46
C SER A 4 -10.51 24.21 -20.24
N GLY A 5 -9.98 24.33 -19.02
CA GLY A 5 -8.77 23.63 -18.60
C GLY A 5 -9.11 22.16 -18.40
N ALA A 6 -8.68 21.30 -19.31
CA ALA A 6 -8.72 19.86 -19.11
C ALA A 6 -7.88 19.48 -17.87
N PRO A 7 -8.28 18.48 -17.08
CA PRO A 7 -7.39 17.89 -16.09
C PRO A 7 -6.23 17.21 -16.81
N ASP A 8 -5.03 17.75 -16.63
CA ASP A 8 -3.78 17.18 -17.15
C ASP A 8 -3.46 15.89 -16.37
N HIS A 9 -3.96 14.76 -16.86
CA HIS A 9 -3.70 13.40 -16.36
C HIS A 9 -2.26 12.92 -16.63
N SER A 10 -1.27 13.82 -16.56
CA SER A 10 0.12 13.58 -16.94
C SER A 10 0.86 12.58 -16.05
N CYS A 11 0.27 12.13 -14.93
CA CYS A 11 0.80 11.02 -14.14
C CYS A 11 0.28 9.62 -14.54
N VAL A 12 -0.68 9.50 -15.48
CA VAL A 12 -1.35 8.23 -15.83
C VAL A 12 -0.87 7.62 -17.16
N SER A 13 0.03 8.27 -17.90
CA SER A 13 0.47 7.72 -19.18
C SER A 13 1.61 6.72 -19.02
N SER A 14 1.23 5.46 -18.84
CA SER A 14 1.82 4.34 -19.59
C SER A 14 0.84 3.16 -19.60
N ARG A 15 -0.09 3.18 -20.56
CA ARG A 15 -0.68 1.95 -21.11
C ARG A 15 0.43 1.22 -21.85
N ALA A 16 1.13 0.31 -21.19
CA ALA A 16 1.94 -0.71 -21.85
C ALA A 16 1.19 -2.04 -21.76
N GLY A 17 1.02 -2.69 -22.91
CA GLY A 17 -0.04 -3.64 -23.19
C GLY A 17 0.05 -4.98 -22.45
N CYS A 18 -1.14 -5.53 -22.18
CA CYS A 18 -1.34 -6.93 -21.93
C CYS A 18 -0.76 -7.76 -23.08
N GLN A 19 0.23 -8.60 -22.79
CA GLN A 19 0.51 -9.79 -23.59
C GLN A 19 0.12 -11.03 -22.79
N HIS A 20 -1.05 -11.54 -23.18
CA HIS A 20 -1.45 -12.94 -23.12
C HIS A 20 -0.27 -13.84 -23.51
N ILE A 21 -0.01 -14.89 -22.72
CA ILE A 21 0.45 -16.18 -23.24
C ILE A 21 -0.05 -17.33 -22.37
N GLU A 22 -0.29 -18.43 -23.07
CA GLU A 22 -1.23 -19.51 -22.83
C GLU A 22 -0.90 -20.50 -21.71
N SER A 23 -2.00 -20.98 -21.13
CA SER A 23 -2.30 -22.34 -20.67
C SER A 23 -1.36 -23.48 -21.11
N GLY A 24 -0.98 -24.31 -20.12
CA GLY A 24 -0.43 -25.65 -20.34
C GLY A 24 -0.64 -26.59 -19.14
N SER A 25 -1.76 -27.32 -19.13
CA SER A 25 -1.89 -28.64 -18.49
C SER A 25 -1.59 -29.70 -19.57
N PRO A 26 -1.06 -30.92 -19.28
CA PRO A 26 -1.81 -31.96 -18.55
C PRO A 26 -0.95 -33.00 -17.78
N GLY A 27 -1.59 -33.84 -16.96
CA GLY A 27 -1.01 -35.13 -16.54
C GLY A 27 -1.51 -35.72 -15.22
N THR A 28 -2.62 -36.46 -15.27
CA THR A 28 -2.87 -37.65 -14.42
C THR A 28 -2.89 -38.87 -15.37
N PRO A 29 -2.86 -40.16 -14.94
CA PRO A 29 -3.07 -40.72 -13.59
C PRO A 29 -2.01 -41.77 -13.19
N TYR A 30 -2.03 -42.26 -11.94
CA TYR A 30 -1.91 -43.71 -11.65
C TYR A 30 -2.22 -44.00 -10.18
N ALA A 31 -3.16 -44.93 -9.97
CA ALA A 31 -3.57 -45.45 -8.69
C ALA A 31 -2.61 -46.53 -8.17
N LYS A 32 -2.47 -46.65 -6.84
CA LYS A 32 -2.17 -47.93 -6.20
C LYS A 32 -2.73 -48.01 -4.78
N THR A 33 -3.51 -49.05 -4.57
CA THR A 33 -4.15 -49.54 -3.36
C THR A 33 -3.15 -50.09 -2.33
N ALA A 34 -3.48 -49.97 -1.03
CA ALA A 34 -3.46 -51.09 -0.06
C ALA A 34 -3.70 -50.59 1.38
N GLY A 35 -4.48 -51.37 2.16
CA GLY A 35 -4.19 -51.59 3.58
C GLY A 35 -5.17 -51.00 4.61
N ARG A 36 -6.20 -51.78 4.97
CA ARG A 36 -6.89 -51.73 6.29
C ARG A 36 -5.91 -52.22 7.38
N PRO A 37 -6.00 -51.74 8.63
CA PRO A 37 -6.78 -52.53 9.61
C PRO A 37 -7.60 -51.69 10.60
N ALA A 38 -8.40 -52.43 11.35
CA ALA A 38 -9.47 -51.98 12.23
C ALA A 38 -9.00 -51.55 13.63
N GLY A 39 -9.88 -50.78 14.30
CA GLY A 39 -10.06 -50.81 15.75
C GLY A 39 -9.39 -49.69 16.52
N THR A 40 -10.18 -48.75 17.06
CA THR A 40 -10.57 -48.80 18.48
C THR A 40 -11.50 -47.64 18.85
N SER A 41 -12.49 -47.97 19.67
CA SER A 41 -13.42 -47.05 20.34
C SER A 41 -12.69 -45.92 21.06
N GLY A 42 -13.07 -44.69 20.76
CA GLY A 42 -12.66 -43.49 21.48
C GLY A 42 -13.87 -42.59 21.66
N THR A 43 -14.16 -42.32 22.92
CA THR A 43 -15.38 -41.71 23.45
C THR A 43 -15.58 -40.27 22.94
N ARG A 44 -16.84 -39.98 22.64
CA ARG A 44 -17.39 -38.69 22.21
C ARG A 44 -17.10 -37.59 23.26
N VAL A 45 -16.13 -36.73 23.00
CA VAL A 45 -16.06 -35.40 23.60
C VAL A 45 -16.55 -34.40 22.54
N LEU A 46 -17.76 -33.86 22.75
CA LEU A 46 -18.23 -32.65 22.07
C LEU A 46 -17.36 -31.49 22.54
N GLY A 47 -16.18 -31.36 21.96
CA GLY A 47 -15.41 -30.13 22.03
C GLY A 47 -16.14 -29.10 21.18
N PHE A 48 -16.67 -28.06 21.83
CA PHE A 48 -17.13 -26.85 21.20
C PHE A 48 -15.96 -26.30 20.37
N VAL A 49 -15.90 -26.63 19.09
CA VAL A 49 -15.02 -25.94 18.15
C VAL A 49 -15.57 -24.52 18.10
N ARG A 50 -14.96 -23.63 18.88
CA ARG A 50 -14.96 -22.21 18.53
C ARG A 50 -14.43 -22.20 17.11
N SER A 51 -15.33 -22.02 16.14
CA SER A 51 -14.95 -21.64 14.79
C SER A 51 -14.19 -20.33 14.93
N TYR A 52 -12.87 -20.45 15.08
CA TYR A 52 -11.97 -19.35 14.83
C TYR A 52 -12.08 -19.15 13.32
N SER A 53 -13.03 -18.32 12.91
CA SER A 53 -12.95 -17.64 11.62
C SER A 53 -11.59 -16.98 11.61
N PRO A 54 -10.67 -17.36 10.71
CA PRO A 54 -9.47 -16.58 10.53
C PRO A 54 -9.97 -15.18 10.17
N LYS A 55 -9.75 -14.19 11.03
CA LYS A 55 -9.87 -12.81 10.62
C LYS A 55 -8.99 -12.73 9.37
N MET A 56 -9.60 -12.49 8.21
CA MET A 56 -8.90 -12.34 6.95
C MET A 56 -7.88 -11.24 7.19
N VAL A 57 -6.64 -11.64 7.43
CA VAL A 57 -5.55 -10.69 7.68
C VAL A 57 -5.44 -9.93 6.36
N PRO A 58 -5.57 -8.60 6.36
CA PRO A 58 -5.40 -7.88 5.12
C PRO A 58 -3.93 -7.99 4.72
N SER A 59 -3.70 -8.74 3.64
CA SER A 59 -2.39 -8.91 3.02
C SER A 59 -2.02 -7.61 2.32
N ILE A 60 -1.61 -6.61 3.10
CA ILE A 60 -1.12 -5.34 2.61
C ILE A 60 0.34 -5.52 2.27
N GLU A 61 0.69 -5.20 1.04
CA GLU A 61 2.08 -5.20 0.64
C GLU A 61 2.71 -3.86 0.98
N ARG A 62 3.76 -3.88 1.78
CA ARG A 62 4.46 -2.66 2.19
C ARG A 62 5.81 -2.58 1.51
N ARG A 63 6.02 -1.46 0.80
CA ARG A 63 7.26 -1.16 0.10
C ARG A 63 7.88 0.09 0.68
N TYR A 64 9.20 0.11 0.70
CA TYR A 64 9.96 1.22 1.22
C TYR A 64 10.95 1.69 0.16
N VAL A 65 10.93 2.98 -0.12
CA VAL A 65 11.90 3.64 -1.00
C VAL A 65 12.44 4.89 -0.35
N GLN A 66 13.69 5.19 -0.68
CA GLN A 66 14.36 6.39 -0.23
C GLN A 66 14.81 7.18 -1.45
N GLY A 67 14.47 8.47 -1.44
CA GLY A 67 14.85 9.39 -2.50
C GLY A 67 13.85 9.46 -3.65
N TYR A 68 13.95 10.57 -4.38
CA TYR A 68 12.99 10.95 -5.41
C TYR A 68 13.11 10.11 -6.69
N GLU A 69 14.34 9.74 -7.08
CA GLU A 69 14.60 8.97 -8.30
C GLU A 69 13.95 7.58 -8.23
N LYS A 70 14.16 6.86 -7.12
CA LYS A 70 13.54 5.54 -6.89
C LYS A 70 12.02 5.61 -6.84
N PHE A 71 11.48 6.66 -6.23
CA PHE A 71 10.05 6.90 -6.24
C PHE A 71 9.54 7.04 -7.68
N LEU A 72 10.21 7.85 -8.51
CA LEU A 72 9.84 8.02 -9.92
C LEU A 72 9.92 6.73 -10.72
N GLU A 73 10.96 5.90 -10.52
CA GLU A 73 11.08 4.62 -11.20
C GLU A 73 9.85 3.74 -10.97
N ILE A 74 9.44 3.57 -9.72
CA ILE A 74 8.27 2.75 -9.37
C ILE A 74 6.98 3.34 -9.94
N THR A 75 6.83 4.66 -9.89
CA THR A 75 5.58 5.30 -10.30
C THR A 75 5.44 5.50 -11.80
N ASN A 76 6.55 5.74 -12.53
CA ASN A 76 6.52 6.03 -13.97
C ASN A 76 6.56 4.78 -14.84
N LEU A 77 7.19 3.70 -14.38
CA LEU A 77 7.39 2.51 -15.22
C LEU A 77 6.11 1.71 -15.47
N GLY A 78 4.98 2.12 -14.89
CA GLY A 78 3.71 1.45 -15.14
C GLY A 78 3.74 -0.03 -14.72
N SER A 79 4.60 -0.40 -13.77
CA SER A 79 4.76 -1.79 -13.34
C SER A 79 3.41 -2.38 -12.92
N PRO A 80 3.18 -3.69 -13.11
CA PRO A 80 1.93 -4.35 -12.70
C PRO A 80 1.70 -4.28 -11.18
N GLU A 81 2.72 -3.86 -10.42
CA GLU A 81 2.71 -3.74 -8.98
C GLU A 81 2.78 -2.27 -8.51
N GLN A 82 2.03 -1.38 -9.16
CA GLN A 82 1.98 0.02 -8.74
C GLN A 82 1.31 0.17 -7.38
N PRO A 83 1.80 1.09 -6.53
CA PRO A 83 1.20 1.32 -5.23
C PRO A 83 -0.20 1.93 -5.36
N ASN A 84 -1.13 1.47 -4.52
CA ASN A 84 -2.43 2.11 -4.34
C ASN A 84 -2.29 3.37 -3.48
N TYR A 85 -1.42 3.32 -2.48
CA TYR A 85 -1.20 4.42 -1.54
C TYR A 85 0.29 4.73 -1.44
N VAL A 86 0.60 6.02 -1.42
CA VAL A 86 1.97 6.51 -1.27
C VAL A 86 2.04 7.38 -0.02
N LEU A 87 2.83 6.95 0.95
CA LEU A 87 3.11 7.69 2.18
C LEU A 87 4.46 8.39 2.05
N PHE A 88 4.47 9.70 2.12
CA PHE A 88 5.69 10.49 2.18
C PHE A 88 6.03 10.80 3.63
N THR A 89 7.23 10.40 4.05
CA THR A 89 7.74 10.58 5.41
C THR A 89 9.17 11.10 5.41
N GLY A 90 9.60 11.69 6.52
CA GLY A 90 10.99 12.08 6.72
C GLY A 90 11.89 10.84 6.94
N THR A 91 13.12 10.89 6.42
CA THR A 91 14.10 9.81 6.63
C THR A 91 14.32 9.51 8.11
N LYS A 92 14.41 8.22 8.44
CA LYS A 92 14.73 7.75 9.78
C LYS A 92 16.17 8.12 10.15
N LEU A 93 16.36 8.75 11.31
CA LEU A 93 17.68 9.10 11.84
C LEU A 93 18.40 7.82 12.26
N PRO A 94 19.68 7.64 11.90
CA PRO A 94 20.43 6.42 12.22
C PRO A 94 20.60 6.22 13.73
N ASP A 95 20.67 7.30 14.50
CA ASP A 95 20.87 7.26 15.95
C ASP A 95 19.65 6.77 16.74
N THR A 96 18.45 7.11 16.27
CA THR A 96 17.20 6.83 17.01
C THR A 96 16.28 5.84 16.31
N GLY A 97 16.53 5.54 15.03
CA GLY A 97 15.65 4.75 14.18
C GLY A 97 14.30 5.43 13.88
N LYS A 98 14.10 6.68 14.32
CA LYS A 98 12.86 7.45 14.16
C LYS A 98 13.03 8.53 13.11
N SER A 99 11.95 8.89 12.43
CA SER A 99 11.94 10.02 11.50
C SER A 99 12.35 11.31 12.22
N TRP A 100 13.13 12.16 11.55
CA TRP A 100 13.50 13.48 12.09
C TRP A 100 12.30 14.43 12.28
N CYS A 101 11.14 14.07 11.70
CA CYS A 101 9.88 14.78 11.82
C CYS A 101 9.04 14.14 12.92
N SER A 102 8.71 14.92 13.97
CA SER A 102 7.84 14.51 15.09
C SER A 102 6.50 14.00 14.59
N ASP A 103 5.87 14.75 13.69
CA ASP A 103 4.52 14.48 13.19
C ASP A 103 4.47 13.15 12.43
N CYS A 104 5.58 12.78 11.76
CA CYS A 104 5.71 11.47 11.10
C CYS A 104 5.74 10.32 12.11
N VAL A 105 6.41 10.51 13.26
CA VAL A 105 6.49 9.50 14.33
C VAL A 105 5.15 9.36 15.04
N GLU A 106 4.45 10.47 15.26
CA GLU A 106 3.12 10.44 15.90
C GLU A 106 2.06 9.83 14.99
N ALA A 107 2.12 10.07 13.67
CA ALA A 107 1.17 9.51 12.71
C ALA A 107 1.40 8.02 12.39
N GLU A 108 2.63 7.51 12.54
CA GLU A 108 2.97 6.09 12.25
C GLU A 108 1.95 5.11 12.87
N PRO A 109 1.64 5.11 14.18
CA PRO A 109 0.66 4.18 14.77
C PRO A 109 -0.77 4.34 14.25
N PHE A 110 -1.20 5.54 13.85
CA PHE A 110 -2.54 5.77 13.31
C PHE A 110 -2.65 5.27 11.88
N ILE A 111 -1.59 5.42 11.09
CA ILE A 111 -1.49 4.83 9.75
C ILE A 111 -1.53 3.32 9.87
N GLU A 112 -0.74 2.73 10.76
CA GLU A 112 -0.78 1.29 11.03
C GLU A 112 -2.18 0.80 11.38
N THR A 113 -2.89 1.55 12.23
CA THR A 113 -4.25 1.22 12.65
C THR A 113 -5.27 1.39 11.53
N GLY A 114 -5.22 2.48 10.77
CA GLY A 114 -6.14 2.71 9.65
C GLY A 114 -5.95 1.71 8.51
N PHE A 115 -4.71 1.28 8.30
CA PHE A 115 -4.42 0.19 7.36
C PHE A 115 -4.72 -1.19 7.94
N ALA A 116 -5.02 -1.36 9.23
CA ALA A 116 -5.27 -2.68 9.82
C ALA A 116 -6.49 -3.39 9.22
N ASP A 117 -7.44 -2.64 8.64
CA ASP A 117 -8.63 -3.15 7.96
C ASP A 117 -8.63 -2.83 6.44
N ALA A 118 -7.46 -2.49 5.86
CA ALA A 118 -7.37 -2.18 4.44
C ALA A 118 -7.74 -3.39 3.56
N PRO A 119 -8.25 -3.20 2.34
CA PRO A 119 -8.60 -4.32 1.46
C PRO A 119 -7.37 -5.17 1.07
N GLN A 120 -7.59 -6.47 0.83
CA GLN A 120 -6.54 -7.38 0.38
C GLN A 120 -5.95 -6.92 -0.97
N GLY A 121 -4.63 -7.02 -1.11
CA GLY A 121 -3.93 -6.55 -2.31
C GLY A 121 -3.65 -5.05 -2.33
N THR A 122 -3.89 -4.35 -1.22
CA THR A 122 -3.45 -2.96 -1.06
C THR A 122 -1.92 -2.89 -1.02
N ILE A 123 -1.32 -2.12 -1.91
CA ILE A 123 0.12 -1.83 -1.92
C ILE A 123 0.34 -0.43 -1.35
N LEU A 124 1.03 -0.35 -0.21
CA LEU A 124 1.46 0.88 0.44
C LEU A 124 2.96 1.12 0.19
N LEU A 125 3.27 2.19 -0.54
CA LEU A 125 4.64 2.65 -0.77
C LEU A 125 5.00 3.75 0.21
N THR A 126 5.92 3.47 1.12
CA THR A 126 6.53 4.47 2.00
C THR A 126 7.74 5.08 1.31
N VAL A 127 7.71 6.38 1.09
CA VAL A 127 8.74 7.17 0.43
C VAL A 127 9.40 8.07 1.46
N GLU A 128 10.66 7.80 1.75
CA GLU A 128 11.48 8.72 2.53
C GLU A 128 11.97 9.86 1.64
N VAL A 129 11.56 11.08 1.99
CA VAL A 129 11.92 12.27 1.20
C VAL A 129 13.39 12.67 1.37
N GLY A 130 14.11 12.10 2.33
CA GLY A 130 15.47 12.49 2.70
C GLY A 130 15.55 13.29 4.01
N ASN A 131 16.66 14.00 4.18
CA ASN A 131 16.96 14.79 5.37
C ASN A 131 16.13 16.07 5.46
N ARG A 132 15.99 16.61 6.70
CA ARG A 132 15.25 17.85 6.96
C ARG A 132 15.70 19.04 6.10
N ALA A 133 17.01 19.16 5.83
CA ALA A 133 17.56 20.22 5.00
C ALA A 133 17.07 20.12 3.55
N PHE A 134 17.07 18.91 2.98
CA PHE A 134 16.57 18.65 1.64
C PHE A 134 15.07 18.94 1.52
N TRP A 135 14.28 18.53 2.52
CA TRP A 135 12.83 18.82 2.52
C TRP A 135 12.50 20.31 2.62
N LYS A 136 13.26 21.07 3.42
CA LYS A 136 13.05 22.52 3.58
C LYS A 136 13.41 23.33 2.34
N ASP A 137 14.19 22.77 1.43
CA ASP A 137 14.57 23.45 0.19
C ASP A 137 13.31 23.75 -0.66
N PRO A 138 13.10 25.00 -1.10
CA PRO A 138 11.97 25.34 -1.97
C PRO A 138 12.03 24.64 -3.34
N ASN A 139 13.22 24.25 -3.80
CA ASN A 139 13.45 23.50 -5.04
C ASN A 139 13.36 21.99 -4.84
N CYS A 140 12.96 21.51 -3.66
CA CYS A 140 12.78 20.09 -3.40
C CYS A 140 11.83 19.48 -4.44
N PRO A 141 12.25 18.43 -5.17
CA PRO A 141 11.47 17.87 -6.28
C PRO A 141 10.11 17.33 -5.81
N PHE A 142 9.99 16.90 -4.56
CA PHE A 142 8.72 16.46 -3.99
C PHE A 142 7.69 17.60 -3.85
N ARG A 143 8.15 18.85 -3.68
CA ARG A 143 7.30 20.04 -3.54
C ARG A 143 6.96 20.65 -4.90
N THR A 144 7.91 20.62 -5.84
CA THR A 144 7.77 21.23 -7.17
C THR A 144 7.09 20.30 -8.19
N ASN A 145 7.18 18.99 -8.02
CA ASN A 145 6.57 18.04 -8.94
C ASN A 145 5.03 18.14 -8.91
N ARG A 146 4.40 18.15 -10.09
CA ARG A 146 2.93 18.30 -10.21
C ARG A 146 2.14 17.11 -9.68
N CYS A 147 2.68 15.89 -9.74
CA CYS A 147 2.03 14.69 -9.23
C CYS A 147 2.01 14.66 -7.69
N THR A 148 3.13 15.00 -7.05
CA THR A 148 3.24 14.92 -5.58
C THR A 148 2.80 16.21 -4.91
N ARG A 149 3.31 17.36 -5.37
CA ARG A 149 3.04 18.73 -4.86
C ARG A 149 2.89 18.76 -3.34
N LEU A 150 3.84 18.15 -2.63
CA LEU A 150 3.74 17.97 -1.19
C LEU A 150 3.94 19.33 -0.50
N LYS A 151 3.02 19.67 0.40
CA LYS A 151 3.11 20.89 1.20
C LYS A 151 3.72 20.61 2.56
N VAL A 152 3.29 19.51 3.17
CA VAL A 152 3.61 19.11 4.55
C VAL A 152 4.01 17.63 4.60
N LEU A 153 4.58 17.22 5.73
CA LEU A 153 4.85 15.82 6.07
C LEU A 153 4.28 15.54 7.46
N PRO A 154 3.82 14.31 7.75
CA PRO A 154 3.63 13.20 6.80
C PRO A 154 2.49 13.50 5.83
N THR A 155 2.52 12.92 4.63
CA THR A 155 1.42 13.03 3.65
C THR A 155 1.14 11.67 3.04
N LEU A 156 -0.11 11.21 3.10
CA LEU A 156 -0.60 10.00 2.47
C LEU A 156 -1.42 10.36 1.25
N VAL A 157 -1.08 9.80 0.09
CA VAL A 157 -1.77 10.06 -1.18
C VAL A 157 -2.34 8.76 -1.72
N LYS A 158 -3.61 8.75 -2.10
CA LYS A 158 -4.17 7.66 -2.91
C LYS A 158 -3.68 7.86 -4.34
N TRP A 159 -2.79 6.97 -4.78
CA TRP A 159 -2.09 7.10 -6.06
C TRP A 159 -3.08 7.18 -7.23
N ARG A 160 -2.75 8.00 -8.24
CA ARG A 160 -3.62 8.32 -9.40
C ARG A 160 -4.93 9.06 -9.08
N THR A 161 -5.14 9.50 -7.85
CA THR A 161 -6.29 10.33 -7.47
C THR A 161 -5.83 11.66 -6.87
N GLU A 162 -6.78 12.58 -6.68
CA GLU A 162 -6.52 13.84 -5.96
C GLU A 162 -6.64 13.69 -4.43
N LYS A 163 -7.18 12.54 -3.96
CA LYS A 163 -7.44 12.28 -2.54
C LYS A 163 -6.12 12.08 -1.78
N ARG A 164 -5.94 12.85 -0.72
CA ARG A 164 -4.75 12.82 0.14
C ARG A 164 -5.09 13.28 1.56
N LEU A 165 -4.31 12.80 2.52
CA LEU A 165 -4.32 13.23 3.91
C LEU A 165 -2.96 13.80 4.26
N GLU A 166 -2.96 14.95 4.91
CA GLU A 166 -1.78 15.77 5.17
C GLU A 166 -1.66 16.07 6.67
N GLY A 167 -0.46 15.89 7.24
CA GLY A 167 -0.15 16.27 8.63
C GLY A 167 -1.08 15.63 9.66
N ASP A 168 -1.76 16.47 10.45
CA ASP A 168 -2.67 16.06 11.53
C ASP A 168 -3.86 15.22 11.06
N GLN A 169 -4.20 15.26 9.78
CA GLN A 169 -5.25 14.40 9.23
C GLN A 169 -4.89 12.92 9.37
N LEU A 170 -3.59 12.59 9.37
CA LEU A 170 -3.10 11.23 9.58
C LEU A 170 -3.12 10.79 11.05
N LEU A 171 -3.46 11.67 11.99
CA LEU A 171 -3.71 11.31 13.38
C LEU A 171 -5.14 10.79 13.61
N ASN A 172 -5.98 10.78 12.56
CA ASN A 172 -7.34 10.28 12.64
C ASN A 172 -7.48 9.00 11.81
N SER A 173 -7.53 7.84 12.49
CA SER A 173 -7.68 6.53 11.84
C SER A 173 -8.94 6.44 10.97
N ASP A 174 -10.05 7.06 11.37
CA ASP A 174 -11.30 7.08 10.59
C ASP A 174 -11.13 7.76 9.23
N LEU A 175 -10.30 8.82 9.13
CA LEU A 175 -10.02 9.48 7.85
C LEU A 175 -9.19 8.57 6.94
N ILE A 176 -8.25 7.83 7.53
CA ILE A 176 -7.40 6.88 6.80
C ILE A 176 -8.25 5.72 6.28
N GLU A 177 -9.11 5.16 7.12
CA GLU A 177 -10.07 4.12 6.73
C GLU A 177 -11.01 4.62 5.63
N MET A 178 -11.53 5.84 5.74
CA MET A 178 -12.38 6.44 4.71
C MET A 178 -11.63 6.59 3.38
N LEU A 179 -10.36 6.99 3.41
CA LEU A 179 -9.51 7.05 2.21
C LEU A 179 -9.30 5.66 1.59
N LEU A 180 -9.19 4.62 2.43
CA LEU A 180 -8.95 3.23 2.02
C LEU A 180 -10.19 2.51 1.49
N SER A 181 -11.36 2.79 2.09
CA SER A 181 -12.65 2.18 1.77
C SER A 181 -13.21 2.60 0.41
N ASP A 182 -12.73 3.72 -0.12
CA ASP A 182 -13.07 4.25 -1.42
C ASP A 182 -12.37 3.48 -2.57
N VAL A 183 -12.15 2.18 -2.44
CA VAL A 183 -11.76 1.36 -3.58
C VAL A 183 -12.92 1.38 -4.57
N ASP A 184 -12.77 2.24 -5.58
CA ASP A 184 -13.74 2.48 -6.64
C ASP A 184 -14.18 1.12 -7.22
N ALA A 185 -15.46 0.81 -7.02
CA ALA A 185 -16.14 -0.25 -7.72
C ALA A 185 -16.23 0.16 -9.20
N ASP A 186 -15.32 -0.33 -10.03
CA ASP A 186 -15.44 -0.32 -11.49
C ASP A 186 -14.95 -1.65 -12.08
#